data_AF-A0A8H6XUN8-F1
#
_entry.id   AF-A0A8H6XUN8-F1
#
_cell.length_a   1.000
_cell.length_b   1.000
_cell.length_c   1.000
_cell.angle_alpha   90.00
_cell.angle_beta   90.00
_cell.angle_gamma   90.00
#
_symmetry.space_group_name_H-M   'P 1'
#
loop_
_entity.id
_entity.type
_entity.pdbx_description
1 polymer ?
#
loop_
_entity_poly.entity_id
_entity_poly.type
_entity_poly.pdbx_seq_one_letter_code
_entity_poly.pdbx_strand_id
1 'polypeptide(L)'
;MSDYWTRILLLRWVNKHISSFGGDPSKVTIWGQSAGAGPVLQHVVANDGKTKPQLFRAAMTSSTFFPSQYHYNDPIREFTFNRIVEQSNCTTATNVMACLRSVDADVLQTINVAINNSAFFGTYTLVPVVDGSYITQRPTLSLLQDKINGGALLSVTNTFEGAKFVDQTMADTANATTYALELFPAFGPPRADKVGAIYAGLGTQIFQQNVLMGELIFICPTYGGFAIPPGQHANDVPYYWPSSGTLPPFNNTVFIDAFAQTFTSFAMALDPNVKVDSTTITPPWNRWEVEHTEMLFNARTDGRPVVRPVKTDDALLARCQWVQIIFLLLGNTFDQWRLVTDSGQVKVLSPLSGNRDALYEGTFELEKRKNEYLCTSDFEWKISYAMGQLFFF
;
A
#
# COMPACT_ATOMS: atom_id res chain seq x y z
N MET A 1 -8.44 19.73 -9.91
CA MET A 1 -8.80 19.30 -8.54
C MET A 1 -8.22 17.90 -8.38
N SER A 2 -7.41 17.61 -7.36
CA SER A 2 -6.84 16.26 -7.22
C SER A 2 -7.92 15.27 -6.78
N ASP A 3 -7.75 13.99 -7.16
CA ASP A 3 -8.70 12.89 -6.93
C ASP A 3 -9.18 12.79 -5.47
N TYR A 4 -8.30 13.05 -4.50
CA TYR A 4 -8.64 13.05 -3.07
C TYR A 4 -9.68 14.07 -2.67
N TRP A 5 -9.58 15.31 -3.16
CA TRP A 5 -10.57 16.34 -2.85
C TRP A 5 -11.94 15.98 -3.42
N THR A 6 -12.00 15.34 -4.59
CA THR A 6 -13.24 14.80 -5.15
C THR A 6 -13.85 13.71 -4.25
N ARG A 7 -13.04 12.79 -3.73
CA ARG A 7 -13.49 11.73 -2.83
C ARG A 7 -13.99 12.26 -1.47
N ILE A 8 -13.32 13.26 -0.89
CA ILE A 8 -13.81 13.93 0.33
C ILE A 8 -15.16 14.61 0.07
N LEU A 9 -15.31 15.29 -1.07
CA LEU A 9 -16.57 15.93 -1.45
C LEU A 9 -17.68 14.88 -1.60
N LEU A 10 -17.38 13.71 -2.16
CA LEU A 10 -18.32 12.60 -2.25
C LEU A 10 -18.72 12.09 -0.85
N LEU A 11 -17.77 11.88 0.06
CA LEU A 11 -18.08 11.46 1.44
C LEU A 11 -18.92 12.50 2.19
N ARG A 12 -18.66 13.79 1.98
CA ARG A 12 -19.49 14.89 2.51
C ARG A 12 -20.89 14.87 1.90
N TRP A 13 -21.00 14.58 0.60
CA TRP A 13 -22.29 14.44 -0.07
C TRP A 13 -23.08 13.26 0.52
N VAL A 14 -22.45 12.09 0.70
CA VAL A 14 -23.07 10.91 1.33
C VAL A 14 -23.57 11.28 2.72
N ASN A 15 -22.72 11.87 3.58
CA ASN A 15 -23.13 12.28 4.92
C ASN A 15 -24.32 13.25 4.92
N LYS A 16 -24.40 14.14 3.92
CA LYS A 16 -25.48 15.12 3.81
C LYS A 16 -26.78 14.54 3.24
N HIS A 17 -26.70 13.54 2.37
CA HIS A 17 -27.83 13.14 1.51
C HIS A 17 -28.28 11.70 1.67
N ILE A 18 -27.48 10.80 2.27
CA ILE A 18 -27.79 9.37 2.28
C ILE A 18 -29.07 9.02 3.07
N SER A 19 -29.47 9.87 4.02
CA SER A 19 -30.74 9.73 4.75
C SER A 19 -31.98 9.80 3.85
N SER A 20 -31.92 10.57 2.76
CA SER A 20 -33.00 10.62 1.76
C SER A 20 -33.18 9.31 0.99
N PHE A 21 -32.18 8.43 1.04
CA PHE A 21 -32.19 7.10 0.41
C PHE A 21 -32.40 5.97 1.43
N GLY A 22 -32.70 6.31 2.70
CA GLY A 22 -32.88 5.34 3.78
C GLY A 22 -31.58 4.87 4.45
N GLY A 23 -30.43 5.44 4.10
CA GLY A 23 -29.16 5.14 4.77
C GLY A 23 -28.94 5.99 6.02
N ASP A 24 -28.08 5.51 6.91
CA ASP A 24 -27.71 6.22 8.14
C ASP A 24 -26.34 6.89 7.95
N PRO A 25 -26.25 8.24 7.93
CA PRO A 25 -24.97 8.94 7.74
C PRO A 25 -23.97 8.68 8.88
N SER A 26 -24.40 8.23 10.06
CA SER A 26 -23.51 7.82 11.15
C SER A 26 -22.91 6.42 10.95
N LYS A 27 -23.43 5.65 9.99
CA LYS A 27 -23.05 4.25 9.72
C LYS A 27 -22.42 4.06 8.35
N VAL A 28 -21.67 5.06 7.88
CA VAL A 28 -20.90 4.96 6.63
C VAL A 28 -19.62 4.14 6.87
N THR A 29 -19.46 3.05 6.15
CA THR A 29 -18.22 2.28 6.04
C THR A 29 -17.68 2.43 4.63
N ILE A 30 -16.43 2.85 4.48
CA ILE A 30 -15.79 3.00 3.17
C ILE A 30 -15.05 1.73 2.78
N TRP A 31 -15.06 1.37 1.49
CA TRP A 31 -14.34 0.23 0.96
C TRP A 31 -13.61 0.61 -0.32
N GLY A 32 -12.46 -0.02 -0.55
CA GLY A 32 -11.72 0.12 -1.79
C GLY A 32 -10.90 -1.12 -2.10
N GLN A 33 -10.58 -1.29 -3.39
CA GLN A 33 -9.68 -2.32 -3.90
C GLN A 33 -8.50 -1.68 -4.63
N SER A 34 -7.28 -2.19 -4.46
CA SER A 34 -6.08 -1.71 -5.19
C SER A 34 -5.84 -0.20 -5.02
N ALA A 35 -5.72 0.54 -6.12
CA ALA A 35 -5.66 2.00 -6.16
C ALA A 35 -6.92 2.69 -5.60
N GLY A 36 -8.00 1.96 -5.34
CA GLY A 36 -9.15 2.39 -4.55
C GLY A 36 -8.97 2.19 -3.04
N ALA A 37 -8.23 1.15 -2.62
CA ALA A 37 -7.89 0.89 -1.22
C ALA A 37 -6.81 1.85 -0.68
N GLY A 38 -5.84 2.25 -1.52
CA GLY A 38 -4.84 3.25 -1.13
C GLY A 38 -5.47 4.56 -0.62
N PRO A 39 -6.43 5.15 -1.35
CA PRO A 39 -7.19 6.30 -0.88
C PRO A 39 -8.06 6.05 0.36
N VAL A 40 -8.60 4.85 0.54
CA VAL A 40 -9.28 4.47 1.79
C VAL A 40 -8.32 4.60 2.97
N LEU A 41 -7.11 4.06 2.85
CA LEU A 41 -6.06 4.22 3.86
C LEU A 41 -5.70 5.70 4.08
N GLN A 42 -5.62 6.51 3.02
CA GLN A 42 -5.41 7.95 3.17
C GLN A 42 -6.55 8.65 3.91
N HIS A 43 -7.81 8.27 3.66
CA HIS A 43 -8.94 8.79 4.42
C HIS A 43 -8.86 8.40 5.90
N VAL A 44 -8.37 7.20 6.22
CA VAL A 44 -8.09 6.79 7.61
C VAL A 44 -7.07 7.72 8.24
N VAL A 45 -5.94 8.04 7.60
CA VAL A 45 -4.90 8.87 8.22
C VAL A 45 -5.03 10.39 7.99
N ALA A 46 -6.04 10.81 7.22
CA ALA A 46 -6.21 12.19 6.79
C ALA A 46 -6.27 13.18 7.97
N ASN A 47 -5.68 14.36 7.77
CA ASN A 47 -5.67 15.44 8.75
C ASN A 47 -5.20 14.97 10.15
N ASP A 48 -4.21 14.07 10.22
CA ASP A 48 -3.72 13.45 11.46
C ASP A 48 -4.83 12.75 12.28
N GLY A 49 -5.81 12.13 11.63
CA GLY A 49 -6.95 11.50 12.32
C GLY A 49 -8.00 12.49 12.85
N LYS A 50 -7.93 13.77 12.43
CA LYS A 50 -8.78 14.85 12.97
C LYS A 50 -9.75 15.40 11.92
N THR A 51 -10.19 14.56 10.98
CA THR A 51 -11.17 14.97 9.97
C THR A 51 -12.48 15.37 10.65
N LYS A 52 -12.95 16.61 10.41
CA LYS A 52 -14.20 17.13 10.98
C LYS A 52 -15.15 17.66 9.90
N PRO A 53 -16.46 17.29 9.93
CA PRO A 53 -17.05 16.24 10.77
C PRO A 53 -16.49 14.85 10.40
N GLN A 54 -16.68 13.86 11.27
CA GLN A 54 -16.36 12.47 10.93
C GLN A 54 -17.18 12.05 9.71
N LEU A 55 -16.53 11.47 8.70
CA LEU A 55 -17.16 11.14 7.42
C LEU A 55 -17.50 9.66 7.26
N PHE A 56 -16.88 8.80 8.05
CA PHE A 56 -17.09 7.35 8.06
C PHE A 56 -16.75 6.81 9.45
N ARG A 57 -17.38 5.70 9.84
CA ARG A 57 -17.12 5.02 11.12
C ARG A 57 -16.10 3.89 11.00
N ALA A 58 -15.94 3.32 9.81
CA ALA A 58 -15.04 2.21 9.55
C ALA A 58 -14.56 2.18 8.10
N ALA A 59 -13.48 1.45 7.88
CA ALA A 59 -12.86 1.27 6.57
C ALA A 59 -12.66 -0.21 6.25
N MET A 60 -12.66 -0.54 4.97
CA MET A 60 -12.32 -1.85 4.46
C MET A 60 -11.36 -1.71 3.28
N THR A 61 -10.35 -2.57 3.23
CA THR A 61 -9.34 -2.54 2.18
C THR A 61 -9.13 -3.92 1.57
N SER A 62 -9.13 -3.99 0.24
CA SER A 62 -8.75 -5.17 -0.51
C SER A 62 -7.49 -4.85 -1.33
N SER A 63 -6.42 -5.59 -1.10
CA SER A 63 -5.16 -5.45 -1.83
C SER A 63 -4.65 -4.00 -1.83
N THR A 64 -4.42 -3.39 -0.66
CA THR A 64 -4.07 -1.96 -0.56
C THR A 64 -2.87 -1.62 -1.43
N PHE A 65 -3.09 -0.82 -2.49
CA PHE A 65 -1.98 -0.35 -3.33
C PHE A 65 -1.24 0.79 -2.60
N PHE A 66 -0.01 0.50 -2.18
CA PHE A 66 0.80 1.42 -1.37
C PHE A 66 2.16 1.72 -2.03
N PRO A 67 2.19 2.55 -3.10
CA PRO A 67 3.44 2.93 -3.75
C PRO A 67 4.24 3.92 -2.88
N SER A 68 5.48 4.21 -3.30
CA SER A 68 6.29 5.28 -2.71
C SER A 68 5.53 6.62 -2.68
N GLN A 69 5.40 7.20 -1.49
CA GLN A 69 4.74 8.50 -1.27
C GLN A 69 5.76 9.57 -0.93
N TYR A 70 5.91 10.49 -1.89
CA TYR A 70 6.83 11.63 -1.81
C TYR A 70 6.08 12.89 -1.38
N HIS A 71 6.81 13.91 -0.94
CA HIS A 71 6.25 15.25 -0.78
C HIS A 71 5.84 15.81 -2.14
N TYR A 72 4.83 16.68 -2.16
CA TYR A 72 4.32 17.25 -3.41
C TYR A 72 5.39 17.99 -4.23
N ASN A 73 6.40 18.55 -3.56
CA ASN A 73 7.55 19.28 -4.11
C ASN A 73 8.85 18.47 -4.11
N ASP A 74 8.76 17.14 -3.94
CA ASP A 74 9.92 16.26 -4.03
C ASP A 74 10.50 16.31 -5.45
N PRO A 75 11.83 16.28 -5.62
CA PRO A 75 12.45 16.31 -6.94
C PRO A 75 11.91 15.28 -7.95
N ILE A 76 11.48 14.09 -7.52
CA ILE A 76 10.88 13.09 -8.42
C ILE A 76 9.51 13.55 -8.96
N ARG A 77 8.75 14.30 -8.14
CA ARG A 77 7.45 14.87 -8.50
C ARG A 77 7.62 16.07 -9.42
N GLU A 78 8.56 16.95 -9.10
CA GLU A 78 8.95 18.08 -9.95
C GLU A 78 9.45 17.61 -11.31
N PHE A 79 10.26 16.54 -11.35
CA PHE A 79 10.73 15.94 -12.60
C PHE A 79 9.56 15.46 -13.47
N THR A 80 8.59 14.76 -12.87
CA THR A 80 7.41 14.27 -13.59
C THR A 80 6.54 15.44 -14.07
N PHE A 81 6.34 16.46 -13.25
CA PHE A 81 5.61 17.67 -13.61
C PHE A 81 6.28 18.40 -14.79
N ASN A 82 7.59 18.60 -14.75
CA ASN A 82 8.34 19.26 -15.82
C ASN A 82 8.24 18.49 -17.15
N ARG A 83 8.28 17.15 -17.12
CA ARG A 83 8.04 16.34 -18.34
C ARG A 83 6.66 16.55 -18.94
N ILE A 84 5.63 16.75 -18.10
CA ILE A 84 4.27 17.08 -18.58
C ILE A 84 4.27 18.48 -19.23
N VAL A 85 4.91 19.46 -18.60
CA VAL A 85 5.02 20.83 -19.10
C VAL A 85 5.77 20.90 -20.44
N GLU A 86 6.86 20.14 -20.56
CA GLU A 86 7.63 20.01 -21.80
C GLU A 86 6.81 19.40 -22.93
N GLN A 87 6.20 18.23 -22.69
CA GLN A 87 5.46 17.52 -23.73
C GLN A 87 4.13 18.20 -24.11
N SER A 88 3.62 19.09 -23.27
CA SER A 88 2.41 19.88 -23.53
C SER A 88 2.68 21.25 -24.17
N ASN A 89 3.95 21.56 -24.49
CA ASN A 89 4.40 22.85 -25.03
C ASN A 89 4.07 24.05 -24.11
N CYS A 90 4.05 23.83 -22.79
CA CYS A 90 3.74 24.87 -21.80
C CYS A 90 4.97 25.52 -21.14
N THR A 91 6.18 25.20 -21.62
CA THR A 91 7.46 25.62 -20.99
C THR A 91 7.69 27.13 -20.99
N THR A 92 7.18 27.85 -21.99
CA THR A 92 7.33 29.31 -22.12
C THR A 92 6.14 30.09 -21.55
N ALA A 93 5.12 29.39 -21.04
CA ALA A 93 3.94 30.04 -20.51
C ALA A 93 4.24 30.77 -19.19
N THR A 94 3.85 32.04 -19.11
CA THR A 94 3.96 32.82 -17.86
C THR A 94 3.15 32.19 -16.71
N ASN A 95 2.04 31.52 -17.04
CA ASN A 95 1.26 30.71 -16.11
C ASN A 95 1.12 29.29 -16.65
N VAL A 96 2.06 28.43 -16.24
CA VAL A 96 2.14 27.02 -16.66
C VAL A 96 0.82 26.28 -16.38
N MET A 97 0.21 26.48 -15.21
CA MET A 97 -1.05 25.80 -14.87
C MET A 97 -2.24 26.27 -15.70
N ALA A 98 -2.28 27.54 -16.12
CA ALA A 98 -3.30 28.02 -17.05
C ALA A 98 -3.10 27.43 -18.45
N CYS A 99 -1.85 27.35 -18.90
CA CYS A 99 -1.51 26.68 -20.17
C CYS A 99 -1.96 25.22 -20.15
N LEU A 100 -1.56 24.44 -19.14
CA LEU A 100 -1.94 23.03 -19.01
C LEU A 100 -3.46 22.82 -19.01
N ARG A 101 -4.24 23.73 -18.41
CA ARG A 101 -5.71 23.65 -18.42
C ARG A 101 -6.35 23.97 -19.76
N SER A 102 -5.64 24.64 -20.65
CA SER A 102 -6.08 24.94 -22.02
C SER A 102 -5.65 23.88 -23.03
N VAL A 103 -4.75 22.97 -22.66
CA VAL A 103 -4.34 21.85 -23.51
C VAL A 103 -5.49 20.88 -23.64
N ASP A 104 -5.67 20.37 -24.85
CA ASP A 104 -6.67 19.37 -25.15
C ASP A 104 -6.49 18.10 -24.29
N ALA A 105 -7.61 17.52 -23.85
CA ALA A 105 -7.59 16.37 -22.94
C ALA A 105 -6.92 15.14 -23.57
N ASP A 106 -7.05 14.93 -24.89
CA ASP A 106 -6.46 13.79 -25.58
C ASP A 106 -4.93 13.94 -25.67
N VAL A 107 -4.44 15.17 -25.79
CA VAL A 107 -3.00 15.47 -25.71
C VAL A 107 -2.47 15.15 -24.32
N LEU A 108 -3.13 15.63 -23.26
CA LEU A 108 -2.75 15.32 -21.88
C LEU A 108 -2.80 13.81 -21.59
N GLN A 109 -3.79 13.10 -22.13
CA GLN A 109 -3.89 11.65 -22.00
C GLN A 109 -2.76 10.93 -22.72
N THR A 110 -2.37 11.37 -23.91
CA THR A 110 -1.23 10.82 -24.65
C THR A 110 0.07 10.99 -23.87
N ILE A 111 0.30 12.17 -23.30
CA ILE A 111 1.45 12.46 -22.43
C ILE A 111 1.43 11.56 -21.19
N ASN A 112 0.27 11.42 -20.54
CA ASN A 112 0.10 10.56 -19.37
C ASN A 112 0.44 9.10 -19.67
N VAL A 113 -0.02 8.55 -20.80
CA VAL A 113 0.32 7.18 -21.23
C VAL A 113 1.81 7.04 -21.47
N ALA A 114 2.42 7.99 -22.20
CA ALA A 114 3.86 7.95 -22.51
C ALA A 114 4.73 7.98 -21.24
N ILE A 115 4.37 8.83 -20.26
CA ILE A 115 5.08 8.93 -18.99
C ILE A 115 4.98 7.61 -18.20
N ASN A 116 3.79 7.03 -18.07
CA ASN A 116 3.62 5.77 -17.35
C ASN A 116 4.30 4.59 -18.06
N ASN A 117 4.26 4.52 -19.39
CA ASN A 117 4.97 3.48 -20.15
C ASN A 117 6.50 3.61 -20.06
N SER A 118 7.01 4.80 -19.74
CA SER A 118 8.45 5.02 -19.51
C SER A 118 8.90 4.72 -18.08
N ALA A 119 7.97 4.45 -17.17
CA ALA A 119 8.27 4.09 -15.79
C ALA A 119 8.58 2.60 -15.66
N PHE A 120 9.06 2.20 -14.49
CA PHE A 120 9.29 0.80 -14.18
C PHE A 120 7.98 0.01 -14.29
N PHE A 121 7.99 -1.14 -14.98
CA PHE A 121 6.79 -1.93 -15.23
C PHE A 121 6.06 -2.26 -13.92
N GLY A 122 4.74 -2.17 -13.95
CA GLY A 122 3.90 -2.40 -12.76
C GLY A 122 3.87 -1.25 -11.75
N THR A 123 4.57 -0.14 -12.00
CA THR A 123 4.50 1.08 -11.19
C THR A 123 3.72 2.19 -11.89
N TYR A 124 3.35 3.21 -11.11
CA TYR A 124 2.57 4.34 -11.58
C TYR A 124 3.26 5.65 -11.19
N THR A 125 3.24 6.61 -12.10
CA THR A 125 3.96 7.88 -11.93
C THR A 125 3.11 8.93 -11.22
N LEU A 126 1.80 8.98 -11.48
CA LEU A 126 0.87 9.90 -10.82
C LEU A 126 0.19 9.19 -9.65
N VAL A 127 0.88 9.23 -8.51
CA VAL A 127 0.45 8.60 -7.25
C VAL A 127 0.24 9.67 -6.17
N PRO A 128 -0.41 9.34 -5.04
CA PRO A 128 -0.64 10.29 -3.95
C PRO A 128 0.67 10.88 -3.40
N VAL A 129 0.61 12.14 -2.96
CA VAL A 129 1.75 12.86 -2.38
C VAL A 129 1.40 13.37 -0.98
N VAL A 130 2.43 13.56 -0.15
CA VAL A 130 2.31 14.29 1.11
C VAL A 130 2.18 15.77 0.78
N ASP A 131 0.98 16.33 0.97
CA ASP A 131 0.64 17.71 0.63
C ASP A 131 0.75 18.68 1.82
N GLY A 132 1.01 18.15 3.03
CA GLY A 132 1.19 18.93 4.25
C GLY A 132 -0.12 19.44 4.87
N SER A 133 -1.28 19.09 4.30
CA SER A 133 -2.58 19.57 4.79
C SER A 133 -3.57 18.42 4.98
N TYR A 134 -3.93 17.73 3.90
CA TYR A 134 -4.81 16.58 3.92
C TYR A 134 -4.02 15.31 4.25
N ILE A 135 -2.89 15.12 3.56
CA ILE A 135 -1.89 14.09 3.88
C ILE A 135 -0.69 14.82 4.47
N THR A 136 -0.60 14.83 5.80
CA THR A 136 0.39 15.57 6.57
C THR A 136 1.76 14.88 6.60
N GLN A 137 1.76 13.54 6.49
CA GLN A 137 2.94 12.69 6.51
C GLN A 137 2.60 11.33 5.85
N ARG A 138 3.60 10.45 5.73
CA ARG A 138 3.38 9.10 5.18
C ARG A 138 2.39 8.31 6.05
N PRO A 139 1.43 7.56 5.46
CA PRO A 139 0.44 6.80 6.22
C PRO A 139 1.03 5.83 7.22
N THR A 140 2.17 5.20 6.93
CA THR A 140 2.87 4.33 7.88
C THR A 140 3.25 5.07 9.17
N LEU A 141 3.69 6.32 9.09
CA LEU A 141 3.99 7.14 10.26
C LEU A 141 2.72 7.57 11.00
N SER A 142 1.64 7.90 10.28
CA SER A 142 0.37 8.27 10.91
C SER A 142 -0.26 7.10 11.64
N LEU A 143 -0.25 5.91 11.05
CA LEU A 143 -0.68 4.68 11.70
C LEU A 143 0.15 4.42 12.96
N LEU A 144 1.49 4.52 12.88
CA LEU A 144 2.38 4.34 14.04
C LEU A 144 2.15 5.36 15.18
N GLN A 145 1.49 6.47 14.89
CA GLN A 145 1.18 7.53 15.85
C GLN A 145 -0.28 7.50 16.31
N ASP A 146 -1.04 6.48 15.93
CA ASP A 146 -2.48 6.37 16.20
C ASP A 146 -3.29 7.60 15.71
N LYS A 147 -2.83 8.20 14.60
CA LYS A 147 -3.47 9.35 13.95
C LYS A 147 -4.49 8.86 12.94
N ILE A 148 -5.60 8.31 13.43
CA ILE A 148 -6.60 7.63 12.60
C ILE A 148 -8.00 8.26 12.70
N ASN A 149 -8.73 8.20 11.60
CA ASN A 149 -10.16 8.46 11.48
C ASN A 149 -10.89 7.12 11.36
N GLY A 150 -12.09 7.03 11.95
CA GLY A 150 -12.83 5.77 12.04
C GLY A 150 -12.34 4.91 13.22
N GLY A 151 -13.13 3.90 13.57
CA GLY A 151 -12.88 3.06 14.76
C GLY A 151 -12.75 1.57 14.47
N ALA A 152 -12.74 1.16 13.20
CA ALA A 152 -12.53 -0.22 12.81
C ALA A 152 -11.99 -0.31 11.37
N LEU A 153 -11.11 -1.29 11.12
CA LEU A 153 -10.58 -1.59 9.81
C LEU A 153 -10.61 -3.10 9.55
N LEU A 154 -11.17 -3.53 8.41
CA LEU A 154 -11.11 -4.90 7.93
C LEU A 154 -10.33 -4.95 6.62
N SER A 155 -9.30 -5.79 6.56
CA SER A 155 -8.47 -5.87 5.37
C SER A 155 -8.21 -7.29 4.89
N VAL A 156 -8.00 -7.41 3.58
CA VAL A 156 -7.61 -8.65 2.92
C VAL A 156 -6.62 -8.39 1.78
N THR A 157 -5.79 -9.38 1.48
CA THR A 157 -4.95 -9.45 0.27
C THR A 157 -5.11 -10.78 -0.42
N ASN A 158 -4.67 -10.86 -1.67
CA ASN A 158 -4.63 -12.08 -2.45
C ASN A 158 -3.23 -12.72 -2.35
N THR A 159 -3.13 -14.05 -2.40
CA THR A 159 -1.84 -14.74 -2.19
C THR A 159 -0.74 -14.34 -3.19
N PHE A 160 -1.09 -13.98 -4.42
CA PHE A 160 -0.16 -13.66 -5.51
C PHE A 160 -0.41 -12.26 -6.09
N GLU A 161 -0.44 -11.24 -5.23
CA GLU A 161 -0.67 -9.84 -5.63
C GLU A 161 0.26 -9.37 -6.76
N GLY A 162 1.56 -9.67 -6.65
CA GLY A 162 2.56 -9.08 -7.53
C GLY A 162 2.57 -9.63 -8.95
N ALA A 163 1.97 -10.79 -9.20
CA ALA A 163 2.12 -11.50 -10.48
C ALA A 163 1.65 -10.69 -11.71
N LYS A 164 0.69 -9.77 -11.54
CA LYS A 164 0.22 -8.89 -12.64
C LYS A 164 1.09 -7.66 -12.86
N PHE A 165 1.99 -7.35 -11.92
CA PHE A 165 2.80 -6.13 -11.88
C PHE A 165 4.28 -6.40 -12.11
N VAL A 166 4.63 -7.63 -12.50
CA VAL A 166 5.97 -8.00 -12.93
C VAL A 166 5.89 -8.44 -14.39
N ASP A 167 6.85 -8.00 -15.20
CA ASP A 167 6.94 -8.42 -16.59
C ASP A 167 7.32 -9.91 -16.67
N GLN A 168 6.32 -10.74 -16.92
CA GLN A 168 6.48 -12.20 -16.97
C GLN A 168 7.31 -12.65 -18.17
N THR A 169 7.57 -11.78 -19.15
CA THR A 169 8.39 -12.10 -20.34
C THR A 169 9.89 -11.97 -20.05
N MET A 170 10.26 -11.35 -18.93
CA MET A 170 11.63 -10.99 -18.56
C MET A 170 12.20 -11.86 -17.43
N ALA A 171 11.70 -13.11 -17.33
CA ALA A 171 11.86 -14.01 -16.18
C ALA A 171 13.32 -14.29 -15.73
N ASP A 172 14.31 -14.08 -16.60
CA ASP A 172 15.73 -14.36 -16.36
C ASP A 172 16.64 -13.11 -16.39
N THR A 173 16.06 -11.91 -16.45
CA THR A 173 16.85 -10.67 -16.70
C THR A 173 17.29 -9.94 -15.42
N ALA A 174 16.61 -10.16 -14.29
CA ALA A 174 16.91 -9.50 -13.02
C ALA A 174 16.77 -10.46 -11.83
N ASN A 175 17.77 -10.51 -10.97
CA ASN A 175 17.62 -11.17 -9.67
C ASN A 175 16.83 -10.26 -8.69
N ALA A 176 16.50 -10.78 -7.51
CA ALA A 176 15.74 -10.02 -6.50
C ALA A 176 16.43 -8.72 -6.06
N THR A 177 17.77 -8.68 -6.02
CA THR A 177 18.54 -7.45 -5.71
C THR A 177 18.32 -6.38 -6.78
N THR A 178 18.55 -6.71 -8.05
CA THR A 178 18.39 -5.76 -9.16
C THR A 178 16.96 -5.27 -9.23
N TYR A 179 15.99 -6.19 -9.12
CA TYR A 179 14.58 -5.85 -9.12
C TYR A 179 14.19 -4.93 -7.95
N ALA A 180 14.71 -5.17 -6.74
CA ALA A 180 14.48 -4.29 -5.59
C ALA A 180 15.02 -2.87 -5.82
N LEU A 181 16.19 -2.75 -6.45
CA LEU A 181 16.81 -1.46 -6.75
C LEU A 181 16.03 -0.70 -7.83
N GLU A 182 15.49 -1.39 -8.84
CA GLU A 182 14.66 -0.77 -9.87
C GLU A 182 13.29 -0.35 -9.33
N LEU A 183 12.66 -1.18 -8.50
CA LEU A 183 11.38 -0.89 -7.86
C LEU A 183 11.49 0.25 -6.84
N PHE A 184 12.59 0.29 -6.06
CA PHE A 184 12.86 1.31 -5.07
C PHE A 184 14.29 1.86 -5.20
N PRO A 185 14.55 2.78 -6.15
CA PRO A 185 15.89 3.34 -6.38
C PRO A 185 16.51 3.99 -5.14
N ALA A 186 15.66 4.50 -4.25
CA ALA A 186 16.00 5.08 -2.97
C ALA A 186 16.73 4.12 -2.01
N PHE A 187 16.61 2.80 -2.19
CA PHE A 187 17.29 1.81 -1.36
C PHE A 187 18.81 1.95 -1.45
N GLY A 188 19.32 2.19 -2.65
CA GLY A 188 20.74 2.08 -2.97
C GLY A 188 21.26 0.63 -2.86
N PRO A 189 22.49 0.37 -3.35
CA PRO A 189 23.00 -0.99 -3.47
C PRO A 189 23.02 -1.81 -2.16
N PRO A 190 23.53 -1.28 -1.02
CA PRO A 190 23.65 -2.10 0.20
C PRO A 190 22.31 -2.59 0.75
N ARG A 191 21.24 -1.79 0.61
CA ARG A 191 19.90 -2.19 1.07
C ARG A 191 19.23 -3.11 0.06
N ALA A 192 19.40 -2.85 -1.24
CA ALA A 192 18.90 -3.74 -2.29
C ALA A 192 19.53 -5.14 -2.20
N ASP A 193 20.84 -5.25 -1.89
CA ASP A 193 21.51 -6.54 -1.67
C ASP A 193 20.86 -7.32 -0.52
N LYS A 194 20.52 -6.60 0.56
CA LYS A 194 19.87 -7.22 1.71
C LYS A 194 18.42 -7.61 1.42
N VAL A 195 17.67 -6.84 0.63
CA VAL A 195 16.36 -7.26 0.09
C VAL A 195 16.56 -8.55 -0.71
N GLY A 196 17.49 -8.54 -1.67
CA GLY A 196 17.74 -9.72 -2.50
C GLY A 196 18.09 -10.96 -1.69
N ALA A 197 18.89 -10.83 -0.63
CA ALA A 197 19.23 -11.93 0.27
C ALA A 197 18.02 -12.45 1.06
N ILE A 198 17.09 -11.57 1.48
CA ILE A 198 15.87 -11.96 2.21
C ILE A 198 14.91 -12.74 1.32
N TYR A 199 14.82 -12.39 0.05
CA TYR A 199 13.96 -13.06 -0.94
C TYR A 199 14.67 -14.22 -1.66
N ALA A 200 15.97 -14.42 -1.41
CA ALA A 200 16.74 -15.50 -1.99
C ALA A 200 16.18 -16.86 -1.57
N GLY A 201 16.06 -17.79 -2.52
CA GLY A 201 15.64 -19.16 -2.25
C GLY A 201 14.13 -19.40 -2.24
N LEU A 202 13.30 -18.37 -2.45
CA LEU A 202 11.84 -18.53 -2.56
C LEU A 202 11.40 -19.22 -3.87
N GLY A 203 12.32 -19.48 -4.80
CA GLY A 203 12.02 -20.14 -6.08
C GLY A 203 12.82 -19.54 -7.23
N THR A 204 12.23 -19.58 -8.43
CA THR A 204 12.80 -18.95 -9.64
C THR A 204 12.93 -17.43 -9.46
N GLN A 205 13.75 -16.78 -10.28
CA GLN A 205 13.92 -15.31 -10.22
C GLN A 205 12.59 -14.58 -10.40
N ILE A 206 11.80 -14.95 -11.41
CA ILE A 206 10.48 -14.37 -11.63
C ILE A 206 9.53 -14.57 -10.43
N PHE A 207 9.60 -15.72 -9.75
CA PHE A 207 8.79 -15.94 -8.57
C PHE A 207 9.23 -15.02 -7.42
N GLN A 208 10.54 -14.84 -7.21
CA GLN A 208 11.06 -13.90 -6.22
C GLN A 208 10.62 -12.47 -6.53
N GLN A 209 10.64 -12.04 -7.80
CA GLN A 209 10.15 -10.73 -8.21
C GLN A 209 8.65 -10.55 -7.94
N ASN A 210 7.83 -11.56 -8.28
CA ASN A 210 6.39 -11.56 -8.01
C ASN A 210 6.10 -11.44 -6.50
N VAL A 211 6.83 -12.19 -5.68
CA VAL A 211 6.71 -12.15 -4.22
C VAL A 211 7.18 -10.80 -3.68
N LEU A 212 8.29 -10.25 -4.16
CA LEU A 212 8.79 -8.94 -3.77
C LEU A 212 7.80 -7.82 -4.14
N MET A 213 7.33 -7.77 -5.38
CA MET A 213 6.30 -6.80 -5.80
C MET A 213 5.02 -6.94 -4.97
N GLY A 214 4.54 -8.18 -4.78
CA GLY A 214 3.35 -8.45 -3.97
C GLY A 214 3.51 -7.99 -2.53
N GLU A 215 4.61 -8.36 -1.89
CA GLU A 215 4.87 -8.06 -0.48
C GLU A 215 5.15 -6.57 -0.25
N LEU A 216 6.01 -5.94 -1.04
CA LEU A 216 6.40 -4.56 -0.76
C LEU A 216 5.30 -3.54 -1.07
N ILE A 217 4.43 -3.81 -2.05
CA ILE A 217 3.41 -2.85 -2.51
C ILE A 217 2.01 -3.15 -1.97
N PHE A 218 1.68 -4.41 -1.70
CA PHE A 218 0.30 -4.83 -1.39
C PHE A 218 0.18 -5.58 -0.07
N ILE A 219 0.96 -6.66 0.12
CA ILE A 219 0.81 -7.57 1.26
C ILE A 219 1.37 -6.92 2.51
N CYS A 220 2.64 -6.52 2.63
CA CYS A 220 3.16 -5.97 3.90
C CYS A 220 2.55 -4.64 4.40
N PRO A 221 2.04 -3.74 3.53
CA PRO A 221 1.18 -2.63 3.97
C PRO A 221 -0.18 -3.06 4.53
N THR A 222 -0.51 -4.34 4.36
CA THR A 222 -1.79 -4.99 4.66
C THR A 222 -1.53 -6.31 5.40
N TYR A 223 -2.56 -7.08 5.76
CA TYR A 223 -2.49 -8.51 6.05
C TYR A 223 -3.86 -9.14 5.71
N GLY A 224 -3.93 -10.46 5.52
CA GLY A 224 -5.18 -11.19 5.23
C GLY A 224 -5.14 -12.02 3.95
N GLY A 225 -5.79 -13.19 3.95
CA GLY A 225 -5.54 -14.24 2.96
C GLY A 225 -6.74 -14.67 2.10
N PHE A 226 -6.86 -14.13 0.90
CA PHE A 226 -7.63 -14.72 -0.19
C PHE A 226 -6.73 -15.56 -1.10
N ALA A 227 -7.00 -16.86 -1.17
CA ALA A 227 -6.10 -17.85 -1.74
C ALA A 227 -6.75 -18.76 -2.79
N ILE A 228 -7.93 -18.39 -3.32
CA ILE A 228 -8.53 -19.12 -4.44
C ILE A 228 -7.59 -19.03 -5.64
N PRO A 229 -7.09 -20.16 -6.18
CA PRO A 229 -6.21 -20.15 -7.34
C PRO A 229 -6.84 -19.42 -8.55
N PRO A 230 -6.06 -18.59 -9.28
CA PRO A 230 -4.62 -18.38 -9.16
C PRO A 230 -4.21 -17.35 -8.09
N GLY A 231 -5.14 -16.82 -7.30
CA GLY A 231 -4.86 -15.93 -6.17
C GLY A 231 -4.24 -14.61 -6.57
N GLN A 232 -4.46 -14.15 -7.79
CA GLN A 232 -3.85 -12.92 -8.30
C GLN A 232 -4.60 -11.67 -7.84
N HIS A 233 -3.95 -10.52 -7.99
CA HIS A 233 -4.54 -9.22 -7.72
C HIS A 233 -5.95 -9.06 -8.35
N ALA A 234 -6.89 -8.61 -7.51
CA ALA A 234 -8.31 -8.41 -7.80
C ALA A 234 -9.16 -9.67 -8.07
N ASN A 235 -8.63 -10.89 -7.86
CA ASN A 235 -9.42 -12.13 -8.04
C ASN A 235 -10.53 -12.30 -7.00
N ASP A 236 -10.46 -11.56 -5.90
CA ASP A 236 -11.46 -11.50 -4.83
C ASP A 236 -12.65 -10.58 -5.17
N VAL A 237 -12.51 -9.64 -6.12
CA VAL A 237 -13.54 -8.64 -6.47
C VAL A 237 -14.91 -9.24 -6.79
N PRO A 238 -15.03 -10.32 -7.60
CA PRO A 238 -16.34 -10.91 -7.90
C PRO A 238 -17.08 -11.46 -6.68
N TYR A 239 -16.39 -11.76 -5.58
CA TYR A 239 -16.99 -12.33 -4.37
C TYR A 239 -17.63 -11.29 -3.45
N TYR A 240 -17.31 -10.00 -3.58
CA TYR A 240 -18.00 -8.94 -2.83
C TYR A 240 -19.37 -8.60 -3.43
N TRP A 241 -19.50 -8.69 -4.77
CA TRP A 241 -20.74 -8.38 -5.52
C TRP A 241 -21.16 -9.56 -6.40
N PRO A 242 -21.65 -10.65 -5.80
CA PRO A 242 -22.03 -11.86 -6.56
C PRO A 242 -23.19 -11.60 -7.55
N SER A 243 -23.98 -10.55 -7.35
CA SER A 243 -25.06 -10.13 -8.24
C SER A 243 -24.61 -9.30 -9.45
N SER A 244 -23.31 -8.99 -9.59
CA SER A 244 -22.77 -8.13 -10.67
C SER A 244 -22.71 -8.81 -12.04
N GLY A 245 -23.01 -10.12 -12.13
CA GLY A 245 -22.98 -10.90 -13.36
C GLY A 245 -21.58 -11.41 -13.77
N THR A 246 -20.53 -11.06 -13.02
CA THR A 246 -19.18 -11.62 -13.22
C THR A 246 -19.05 -12.92 -12.44
N LEU A 247 -18.83 -14.04 -13.13
CA LEU A 247 -18.62 -15.33 -12.47
C LEU A 247 -17.23 -15.37 -11.82
N PRO A 248 -17.12 -15.74 -10.52
CA PRO A 248 -15.84 -15.89 -9.87
C PRO A 248 -15.06 -17.10 -10.38
N PRO A 249 -13.71 -17.11 -10.24
CA PRO A 249 -12.87 -18.26 -10.59
C PRO A 249 -13.28 -19.57 -9.89
N PHE A 250 -13.74 -19.48 -8.64
CA PHE A 250 -14.32 -20.58 -7.88
C PHE A 250 -15.81 -20.29 -7.62
N ASN A 251 -16.64 -20.73 -8.56
CA ASN A 251 -18.08 -20.52 -8.50
C ASN A 251 -18.76 -21.55 -7.56
N ASN A 252 -18.69 -21.28 -6.26
CA ASN A 252 -19.28 -22.09 -5.22
C ASN A 252 -20.11 -21.20 -4.28
N THR A 253 -21.43 -21.40 -4.22
CA THR A 253 -22.36 -20.56 -3.45
C THR A 253 -21.98 -20.49 -1.97
N VAL A 254 -21.63 -21.62 -1.35
CA VAL A 254 -21.24 -21.67 0.07
C VAL A 254 -20.01 -20.81 0.34
N PHE A 255 -19.04 -20.81 -0.58
CA PHE A 255 -17.86 -19.95 -0.48
C PHE A 255 -18.22 -18.47 -0.68
N ILE A 256 -19.00 -18.18 -1.72
CA ILE A 256 -19.43 -16.82 -2.07
C ILE A 256 -20.18 -16.18 -0.90
N ASP A 257 -21.11 -16.91 -0.29
CA ASP A 257 -21.90 -16.45 0.85
C ASP A 257 -21.00 -16.22 2.09
N ALA A 258 -20.06 -17.13 2.35
CA ALA A 258 -19.11 -16.98 3.45
C ALA A 258 -18.21 -15.74 3.28
N PHE A 259 -17.72 -15.49 2.07
CA PHE A 259 -16.91 -14.32 1.76
C PHE A 259 -17.74 -13.02 1.84
N ALA A 260 -18.80 -12.90 1.04
CA ALA A 260 -19.60 -11.68 0.90
C ALA A 260 -20.22 -11.23 2.23
N GLN A 261 -20.74 -12.18 3.02
CA GLN A 261 -21.35 -11.84 4.30
C GLN A 261 -20.31 -11.28 5.27
N THR A 262 -19.08 -11.79 5.29
CA THR A 262 -18.04 -11.31 6.23
C THR A 262 -17.86 -9.79 6.14
N PHE A 263 -17.77 -9.26 4.92
CA PHE A 263 -17.65 -7.81 4.68
C PHE A 263 -18.95 -7.05 4.90
N THR A 264 -20.09 -7.66 4.56
CA THR A 264 -21.41 -7.04 4.80
C THR A 264 -21.69 -6.89 6.30
N SER A 265 -21.42 -7.94 7.08
CA SER A 265 -21.53 -7.95 8.54
C SER A 265 -20.60 -6.92 9.17
N PHE A 266 -19.35 -6.83 8.71
CA PHE A 266 -18.45 -5.78 9.18
C PHE A 266 -18.98 -4.37 8.85
N ALA A 267 -19.46 -4.15 7.62
CA ALA A 267 -20.02 -2.86 7.23
C ALA A 267 -21.24 -2.47 8.11
N MET A 268 -22.06 -3.44 8.50
CA MET A 268 -23.27 -3.24 9.31
C MET A 268 -23.01 -3.14 10.81
N ALA A 269 -22.13 -3.98 11.35
CA ALA A 269 -21.97 -4.21 12.78
C ALA A 269 -20.57 -3.90 13.33
N LEU A 270 -19.61 -3.54 12.47
CA LEU A 270 -18.19 -3.36 12.82
C LEU A 270 -17.52 -4.65 13.33
N ASP A 271 -18.13 -5.80 13.07
CA ASP A 271 -17.65 -7.10 13.50
C ASP A 271 -17.94 -8.14 12.40
N PRO A 272 -16.91 -8.78 11.79
CA PRO A 272 -17.11 -9.80 10.78
C PRO A 272 -17.78 -11.08 11.32
N ASN A 273 -17.83 -11.24 12.65
CA ASN A 273 -18.41 -12.42 13.31
C ASN A 273 -19.93 -12.36 13.45
N VAL A 274 -20.54 -11.18 13.26
CA VAL A 274 -21.98 -11.05 13.26
C VAL A 274 -22.53 -11.80 12.05
N LYS A 275 -23.47 -12.72 12.27
CA LYS A 275 -24.09 -13.53 11.21
C LYS A 275 -25.46 -12.99 10.87
N VAL A 276 -25.61 -12.46 9.66
CA VAL A 276 -26.92 -12.14 9.08
C VAL A 276 -27.62 -13.43 8.66
N ASP A 277 -26.85 -14.35 8.07
CA ASP A 277 -27.21 -15.74 7.80
C ASP A 277 -26.34 -16.67 8.67
N SER A 278 -27.01 -17.30 9.63
CA SER A 278 -26.40 -18.25 10.57
C SER A 278 -25.90 -19.54 9.93
N THR A 279 -26.25 -19.82 8.68
CA THR A 279 -25.85 -21.06 7.98
C THR A 279 -24.48 -20.97 7.32
N THR A 280 -23.93 -19.76 7.21
CA THR A 280 -22.62 -19.55 6.57
C THR A 280 -21.47 -20.22 7.32
N ILE A 281 -20.51 -20.74 6.54
CA ILE A 281 -19.40 -21.54 7.08
C ILE A 281 -18.26 -20.71 7.70
N THR A 282 -18.29 -19.36 7.65
CA THR A 282 -17.20 -18.53 8.20
C THR A 282 -17.11 -18.77 9.71
N PRO A 283 -15.99 -19.31 10.23
CA PRO A 283 -15.80 -19.46 11.66
C PRO A 283 -15.50 -18.10 12.32
N PRO A 284 -15.40 -18.05 13.66
CA PRO A 284 -14.93 -16.85 14.35
C PRO A 284 -13.59 -16.36 13.79
N TRP A 285 -13.52 -15.07 13.49
CA TRP A 285 -12.36 -14.33 13.07
C TRP A 285 -11.92 -13.43 14.21
N ASN A 286 -10.84 -13.82 14.88
CA ASN A 286 -10.23 -13.02 15.92
C ASN A 286 -9.57 -11.77 15.32
N ARG A 287 -9.45 -10.72 16.14
CA ARG A 287 -8.65 -9.54 15.79
C ARG A 287 -7.21 -9.94 15.51
N TRP A 288 -6.57 -9.18 14.62
CA TRP A 288 -5.17 -9.38 14.23
C TRP A 288 -4.22 -9.47 15.43
N GLU A 289 -4.40 -8.62 16.45
CA GLU A 289 -3.59 -8.60 17.68
C GLU A 289 -3.56 -9.95 18.43
N VAL A 290 -4.55 -10.81 18.19
CA VAL A 290 -4.60 -12.17 18.73
C VAL A 290 -3.85 -13.09 17.77
N GLU A 291 -2.60 -13.38 18.10
CA GLU A 291 -1.74 -14.33 17.38
C GLU A 291 -1.50 -14.04 15.89
N HIS A 292 -1.66 -12.79 15.43
CA HIS A 292 -1.58 -12.43 14.01
C HIS A 292 -2.56 -13.27 13.17
N THR A 293 -3.81 -13.33 13.63
CA THR A 293 -4.86 -14.15 13.00
C THR A 293 -5.38 -13.48 11.73
N GLU A 294 -5.38 -14.24 10.64
CA GLU A 294 -6.05 -13.91 9.37
C GLU A 294 -7.16 -14.91 9.08
N MET A 295 -8.14 -14.52 8.27
CA MET A 295 -9.06 -15.48 7.66
C MET A 295 -8.51 -15.93 6.32
N LEU A 296 -8.33 -17.25 6.16
CA LEU A 296 -8.00 -17.88 4.89
C LEU A 296 -9.28 -18.23 4.14
N PHE A 297 -9.44 -17.67 2.95
CA PHE A 297 -10.47 -18.04 1.97
C PHE A 297 -9.83 -18.82 0.82
N ASN A 298 -10.03 -20.14 0.77
CA ASN A 298 -9.43 -21.04 -0.20
C ASN A 298 -10.41 -22.14 -0.70
N ALA A 299 -9.98 -22.94 -1.65
CA ALA A 299 -10.69 -24.10 -2.17
C ALA A 299 -9.76 -25.33 -2.20
N ARG A 300 -10.33 -26.51 -1.93
CA ARG A 300 -9.65 -27.78 -2.15
C ARG A 300 -9.69 -28.16 -3.63
N THR A 301 -8.77 -29.04 -4.03
CA THR A 301 -8.74 -29.63 -5.38
C THR A 301 -10.00 -30.45 -5.70
N ASP A 302 -10.76 -30.89 -4.69
CA ASP A 302 -12.05 -31.57 -4.83
C ASP A 302 -13.26 -30.63 -4.92
N GLY A 303 -13.04 -29.31 -5.01
CA GLY A 303 -14.08 -28.30 -5.17
C GLY A 303 -14.80 -27.88 -3.89
N ARG A 304 -14.33 -28.34 -2.71
CA ARG A 304 -14.89 -27.90 -1.42
C ARG A 304 -14.30 -26.57 -0.95
N PRO A 305 -15.12 -25.67 -0.37
CA PRO A 305 -14.63 -24.42 0.20
C PRO A 305 -13.81 -24.67 1.47
N VAL A 306 -12.80 -23.83 1.69
CA VAL A 306 -11.99 -23.79 2.90
C VAL A 306 -12.02 -22.37 3.42
N VAL A 307 -12.72 -22.17 4.53
CA VAL A 307 -12.77 -20.89 5.25
C VAL A 307 -12.36 -21.16 6.69
N ARG A 308 -11.20 -20.66 7.10
CA ARG A 308 -10.65 -20.94 8.43
C ARG A 308 -9.67 -19.87 8.90
N PRO A 309 -9.56 -19.62 10.22
CA PRO A 309 -8.48 -18.79 10.72
C PRO A 309 -7.13 -19.47 10.45
N VAL A 310 -6.13 -18.63 10.16
CA VAL A 310 -4.73 -19.01 10.05
C VAL A 310 -3.90 -17.98 10.81
N LYS A 311 -2.75 -18.41 11.32
CA LYS A 311 -1.71 -17.50 11.78
C LYS A 311 -0.90 -17.06 10.56
N THR A 312 -0.59 -15.76 10.46
CA THR A 312 0.34 -15.25 9.44
C THR A 312 1.68 -15.94 9.56
N ASP A 313 2.24 -16.30 8.41
CA ASP A 313 3.54 -16.96 8.33
C ASP A 313 4.63 -16.11 9.00
N ASP A 314 5.38 -16.72 9.93
CA ASP A 314 6.41 -16.01 10.69
C ASP A 314 7.54 -15.48 9.78
N ALA A 315 7.83 -16.16 8.66
CA ALA A 315 8.81 -15.66 7.70
C ALA A 315 8.26 -14.46 6.90
N LEU A 316 6.98 -14.45 6.53
CA LEU A 316 6.34 -13.26 5.95
C LEU A 316 6.40 -12.07 6.92
N LEU A 317 6.06 -12.27 8.20
CA LEU A 317 6.15 -11.22 9.21
C LEU A 317 7.58 -10.66 9.32
N ALA A 318 8.59 -11.53 9.35
CA ALA A 318 9.99 -11.11 9.41
C ALA A 318 10.40 -10.28 8.18
N ARG A 319 9.96 -10.66 6.96
CA ARG A 319 10.20 -9.88 5.74
C ARG A 319 9.54 -8.52 5.81
N CYS A 320 8.27 -8.46 6.19
CA CYS A 320 7.52 -7.21 6.28
C CYS A 320 8.09 -6.24 7.33
N GLN A 321 8.46 -6.73 8.51
CA GLN A 321 9.07 -5.91 9.57
C GLN A 321 10.36 -5.25 9.07
N TRP A 322 11.22 -6.01 8.40
CA TRP A 322 12.49 -5.50 7.91
C TRP A 322 12.31 -4.39 6.85
N VAL A 323 11.36 -4.60 5.94
CA VAL A 323 10.98 -3.64 4.91
C VAL A 323 10.47 -2.34 5.53
N GLN A 324 9.59 -2.43 6.53
CA GLN A 324 9.04 -1.27 7.23
C GLN A 324 10.14 -0.45 7.91
N ILE A 325 11.12 -1.10 8.55
CA ILE A 325 12.28 -0.42 9.17
C ILE A 325 13.05 0.38 8.12
N ILE A 326 13.32 -0.18 6.94
CA ILE A 326 14.03 0.55 5.88
C ILE A 326 13.22 1.75 5.40
N PHE A 327 11.94 1.59 5.14
CA PHE A 327 11.12 2.71 4.67
C PHE A 327 11.04 3.85 5.68
N LEU A 328 11.06 3.54 6.98
CA LEU A 328 11.14 4.53 8.06
C LEU A 328 12.49 5.25 8.08
N LEU A 329 13.60 4.49 8.04
CA LEU A 329 14.95 5.06 8.03
C LEU A 329 15.20 5.94 6.80
N LEU A 330 14.71 5.50 5.63
CA LEU A 330 14.77 6.28 4.40
C LEU A 330 13.93 7.55 4.49
N GLY A 331 12.71 7.46 5.04
CA GLY A 331 11.82 8.61 5.22
C GLY A 331 12.48 9.77 5.95
N ASN A 332 13.19 9.50 7.04
CA ASN A 332 13.90 10.53 7.79
C ASN A 332 15.13 11.10 7.06
N THR A 333 15.72 10.35 6.14
CA THR A 333 16.87 10.85 5.35
C THR A 333 16.47 11.70 4.15
N PHE A 334 15.24 11.58 3.63
CA PHE A 334 14.80 12.27 2.41
C PHE A 334 14.43 13.74 2.61
N ASP A 335 14.18 14.19 3.85
CA ASP A 335 13.88 15.60 4.16
C ASP A 335 15.06 16.57 3.89
N GLN A 336 16.23 16.07 3.47
CA GLN A 336 17.49 16.81 3.41
C GLN A 336 18.14 16.88 2.01
N TRP A 337 17.58 16.25 0.97
CA TRP A 337 18.24 16.17 -0.35
C TRP A 337 17.59 17.08 -1.40
N ARG A 338 18.37 17.99 -1.98
CA ARG A 338 18.00 18.78 -3.18
C ARG A 338 18.77 18.26 -4.39
N LEU A 339 18.07 18.05 -5.51
CA LEU A 339 18.68 17.83 -6.82
C LEU A 339 19.06 19.20 -7.42
N VAL A 340 20.33 19.38 -7.76
CA VAL A 340 20.79 20.51 -8.60
C VAL A 340 21.32 19.93 -9.90
N THR A 341 20.79 20.40 -11.02
CA THR A 341 21.21 19.97 -12.35
C THR A 341 22.21 20.95 -12.93
N ASP A 342 23.41 20.48 -13.29
CA ASP A 342 24.19 21.10 -14.35
C ASP A 342 24.95 20.03 -15.16
N SER A 343 24.79 20.07 -16.48
CA SER A 343 25.61 19.39 -17.49
C SER A 343 25.71 17.84 -17.48
N GLY A 344 24.59 17.12 -17.30
CA GLY A 344 24.51 15.72 -17.75
C GLY A 344 25.32 14.68 -16.97
N GLN A 345 25.79 15.01 -15.76
CA GLN A 345 26.31 14.03 -14.81
C GLN A 345 25.54 14.13 -13.49
N VAL A 346 24.96 13.01 -13.03
CA VAL A 346 24.29 12.93 -11.73
C VAL A 346 25.37 12.91 -10.64
N LYS A 347 25.58 14.05 -9.98
CA LYS A 347 26.38 14.14 -8.74
C LYS A 347 25.47 14.43 -7.56
N VAL A 348 25.53 13.56 -6.57
CA VAL A 348 24.84 13.70 -5.28
C VAL A 348 25.72 14.57 -4.38
N LEU A 349 25.25 15.76 -4.01
CA LEU A 349 25.92 16.64 -3.03
C LEU A 349 24.89 17.16 -2.01
N SER A 350 25.24 17.05 -0.73
CA SER A 350 24.47 17.60 0.40
C SER A 350 24.77 19.09 0.60
N PRO A 351 23.80 19.89 1.07
CA PRO A 351 24.10 21.20 1.64
C PRO A 351 23.68 21.31 3.11
N LEU A 352 24.48 22.10 3.84
CA LEU A 352 24.36 22.57 5.23
C LEU A 352 25.11 21.67 6.24
N SER A 353 26.15 22.12 6.94
CA SER A 353 26.67 23.47 7.21
C SER A 353 28.17 23.39 7.48
N GLY A 354 28.98 24.18 6.76
CA GLY A 354 30.23 24.85 7.15
C GLY A 354 31.18 24.32 8.24
N ASN A 355 31.15 23.07 8.65
CA ASN A 355 32.05 22.51 9.65
C ASN A 355 32.50 21.13 9.18
N ARG A 356 33.80 20.97 8.90
CA ARG A 356 34.37 19.78 8.27
C ARG A 356 34.50 18.57 9.20
N ASP A 357 34.06 18.65 10.46
CA ASP A 357 34.34 17.63 11.47
C ASP A 357 33.11 17.25 12.33
N ALA A 358 32.05 16.73 11.71
CA ALA A 358 30.99 16.02 12.45
C ALA A 358 30.50 14.80 11.65
N LEU A 359 31.33 13.76 11.60
CA LEU A 359 30.88 12.40 11.35
C LEU A 359 30.05 11.96 12.57
N TYR A 360 28.76 11.70 12.40
CA TYR A 360 28.10 10.72 13.26
C TYR A 360 28.56 9.34 12.81
N GLU A 361 29.76 8.94 13.26
CA GLU A 361 30.17 7.54 13.28
C GLU A 361 29.41 6.85 14.42
N GLY A 362 28.35 6.13 14.07
CA GLY A 362 27.81 5.08 14.92
C GLY A 362 28.32 3.74 14.43
N THR A 363 29.32 3.17 15.10
CA THR A 363 29.77 1.79 14.89
C THR A 363 28.74 0.85 15.51
N PHE A 364 28.15 -0.06 14.72
CA PHE A 364 27.34 -1.16 15.25
C PHE A 364 28.19 -2.44 15.19
N GLU A 365 28.59 -2.96 16.35
CA GLU A 365 29.20 -4.29 16.45
C GLU A 365 28.11 -5.37 16.46
N LEU A 366 28.12 -6.23 15.44
CA LEU A 366 27.33 -7.46 15.42
C LEU A 366 28.18 -8.57 16.07
N GLU A 367 27.91 -8.93 17.32
CA GLU A 367 28.58 -10.07 17.95
C GLU A 367 27.90 -11.38 17.53
N LYS A 368 28.63 -12.26 16.85
CA LYS A 368 28.14 -13.57 16.41
C LYS A 368 28.04 -14.53 17.60
N ARG A 369 26.83 -14.87 18.04
CA ARG A 369 26.60 -16.03 18.93
C ARG A 369 25.61 -16.99 18.29
N LYS A 370 26.09 -18.22 18.03
CA LYS A 370 25.31 -19.42 17.70
C LYS A 370 24.08 -19.19 16.79
N ASN A 371 24.35 -18.66 15.59
CA ASN A 371 23.43 -18.62 14.44
C ASN A 371 22.22 -17.65 14.48
N GLU A 372 22.22 -16.63 15.34
CA GLU A 372 21.25 -15.53 15.26
C GLU A 372 21.94 -14.16 15.34
N TYR A 373 21.38 -13.15 14.67
CA TYR A 373 21.78 -11.74 14.80
C TYR A 373 20.77 -11.06 15.74
N LEU A 374 21.23 -10.56 16.89
CA LEU A 374 20.42 -9.77 17.84
C LEU A 374 21.03 -8.37 17.97
N CYS A 375 20.19 -7.33 17.98
CA CYS A 375 20.61 -5.95 18.19
C CYS A 375 20.59 -5.65 19.70
N THR A 376 21.71 -5.23 20.28
CA THR A 376 21.88 -5.12 21.75
C THR A 376 21.48 -3.76 22.34
N SER A 377 20.71 -2.95 21.62
CA SER A 377 20.19 -1.69 22.19
C SER A 377 18.74 -1.86 22.63
N ASP A 378 18.42 -1.44 23.86
CA ASP A 378 17.11 -1.49 24.54
C ASP A 378 15.96 -0.74 23.81
N PHE A 379 16.13 -0.43 22.54
CA PHE A 379 15.12 0.14 21.63
C PHE A 379 14.32 -0.92 20.87
N GLU A 380 14.81 -2.18 20.77
CA GLU A 380 14.17 -3.24 19.97
C GLU A 380 12.82 -3.72 20.50
N TRP A 381 12.56 -3.62 21.80
CA TRP A 381 11.30 -4.10 22.39
C TRP A 381 10.14 -3.13 22.29
N LYS A 382 10.39 -1.81 22.22
CA LYS A 382 9.30 -0.81 22.07
C LYS A 382 8.80 -0.69 20.63
N ILE A 383 9.67 -0.91 19.65
CA ILE A 383 9.30 -0.88 18.23
C ILE A 383 8.53 -2.17 17.86
N SER A 384 8.99 -3.34 18.31
CA SER A 384 8.34 -4.62 18.00
C SER A 384 6.91 -4.73 18.57
N TYR A 385 6.64 -4.14 19.74
CA TYR A 385 5.30 -4.16 20.35
C TYR A 385 4.33 -3.15 19.71
N ALA A 386 4.83 -2.01 19.23
CA ALA A 386 4.03 -1.01 18.52
C ALA A 386 3.70 -1.43 17.08
N MET A 387 4.63 -2.08 16.39
CA MET A 387 4.50 -2.44 14.96
C MET A 387 3.44 -3.51 14.66
N GLY A 388 3.09 -4.36 15.63
CA GLY A 388 2.00 -5.35 15.49
C GLY A 388 0.61 -4.82 15.90
N GLN A 389 0.56 -3.78 16.73
CA GLN A 389 -0.71 -3.25 17.27
C GLN A 389 -1.34 -2.16 16.41
N LEU A 390 -0.56 -1.46 15.57
CA LEU A 390 -1.01 -0.24 14.89
C LEU A 390 -1.60 -0.49 13.50
N PHE A 391 -1.77 -1.75 13.10
CA PHE A 391 -2.37 -2.08 11.81
C PHE A 391 -3.89 -2.22 11.85
N PHE A 392 -4.52 -2.64 12.95
CA PHE A 392 -5.98 -2.87 12.99
C PHE A 392 -6.51 -2.83 14.43
N PHE A 393 -7.32 -1.82 14.78
CA PHE A 393 -8.12 -1.78 16.02
C PHE A 393 -9.55 -2.29 15.80
#